data_AF-A0A6G3CDV5-F1
#
_entry.id   AF-A0A6G3CDV5-F1
#
_cell.length_a   1.000
_cell.length_b   1.000
_cell.length_c   1.000
_cell.angle_alpha   90.00
_cell.angle_beta   90.00
_cell.angle_gamma   90.00
#
_symmetry.space_group_name_H-M   'P 1'
#
loop_
_entity.id
_entity.type
_entity.pdbx_description
1 polymer ?
#
loop_
_entity_poly.entity_id
_entity_poly.type
_entity_poly.pdbx_seq_one_letter_code
_entity_poly.pdbx_strand_id
1 'polypeptide(L)'
;MAIESLRVLCTAMDTAAIDTWRRIEFGRLPGRRFDEASVTDNLLFTLQNQVPGLLTYQSNQVQERNSGADWEWWIGDDQAGWVCLRIQAKRVYEDNTYRMLKHPGAGEDAFQYDTLLKGCDPDQARYAFHVFYNGWPEGTFEEGTYWAPPAQWNACPGLSSYKDCKHAEPRHYGCAIISSYDVKKLSDGDIVGPTAARFRVQKYLSAALPWSYAFGFPPWDPKREEQRWHPRLNRGDWVDRIHGTLDVLTRRGGARGARDASGHLGEIPVDRDQRTFELPPYIEAMRRSTPGRFEPASEDEAPAAPQTVIVERKPKRTRKR
;
A
#
# COMPACT_ATOMS: atom_id res chain seq x y z
N MET A 1 -7.97 -11.06 17.29
CA MET A 1 -7.25 -12.11 16.52
C MET A 1 -6.05 -11.46 15.86
N ALA A 2 -4.88 -12.08 15.96
CA ALA A 2 -3.63 -11.61 15.36
C ALA A 2 -3.39 -12.31 14.01
N ILE A 3 -2.47 -11.77 13.21
CA ILE A 3 -2.01 -12.45 11.99
C ILE A 3 -1.24 -13.70 12.40
N GLU A 4 -1.70 -14.88 11.96
CA GLU A 4 -1.09 -16.17 12.34
C GLU A 4 0.24 -16.43 11.61
N SER A 5 0.42 -15.83 10.43
CA SER A 5 1.63 -16.00 9.63
C SER A 5 1.93 -14.77 8.77
N LEU A 6 3.08 -14.14 9.05
CA LEU A 6 3.61 -13.07 8.21
C LEU A 6 3.91 -13.55 6.79
N ARG A 7 4.34 -14.81 6.64
CA ARG A 7 4.53 -15.42 5.31
C ARG A 7 3.21 -15.48 4.51
N VAL A 8 2.09 -15.79 5.15
CA VAL A 8 0.77 -15.78 4.51
C VAL A 8 0.40 -14.37 4.07
N LEU A 9 0.61 -13.35 4.93
CA LEU A 9 0.41 -11.94 4.56
C LEU A 9 1.23 -11.55 3.33
N CYS A 10 2.54 -11.79 3.35
CA CYS A 10 3.43 -11.43 2.22
C CYS A 10 3.04 -12.16 0.92
N THR A 11 2.60 -13.41 1.00
CA THR A 11 2.15 -14.19 -0.17
C THR A 11 0.81 -13.68 -0.73
N ALA A 12 -0.13 -13.34 0.16
CA ALA A 12 -1.40 -12.72 -0.22
C ALA A 12 -1.17 -11.36 -0.89
N MET A 13 -0.24 -10.57 -0.35
CA MET A 13 0.20 -9.31 -0.93
C MET A 13 0.81 -9.50 -2.33
N ASP A 14 1.71 -10.46 -2.52
CA ASP A 14 2.28 -10.74 -3.84
C ASP A 14 1.21 -11.10 -4.87
N THR A 15 0.24 -11.93 -4.46
CA THR A 15 -0.88 -12.36 -5.31
C THR A 15 -1.74 -11.15 -5.72
N ALA A 16 -2.12 -10.31 -4.75
CA ALA A 16 -2.89 -9.10 -5.01
C ALA A 16 -2.13 -8.08 -5.88
N ALA A 17 -0.80 -8.00 -5.77
CA ALA A 17 0.01 -7.18 -6.67
C ALA A 17 -0.03 -7.69 -8.12
N ILE A 18 0.17 -9.00 -8.33
CA ILE A 18 0.13 -9.60 -9.67
C ILE A 18 -1.24 -9.39 -10.32
N ASP A 19 -2.32 -9.58 -9.56
CA ASP A 19 -3.67 -9.38 -10.08
C ASP A 19 -3.99 -7.90 -10.35
N THR A 20 -3.49 -7.00 -9.52
CA THR A 20 -3.57 -5.55 -9.77
C THR A 20 -2.86 -5.20 -11.07
N TRP A 21 -1.66 -5.74 -11.30
CA TRP A 21 -0.93 -5.53 -12.55
C TRP A 21 -1.75 -5.92 -13.77
N ARG A 22 -2.27 -7.15 -13.78
CA ARG A 22 -3.10 -7.68 -14.88
C ARG A 22 -4.32 -6.81 -15.12
N ARG A 23 -4.98 -6.33 -14.06
CA ARG A 23 -6.18 -5.47 -14.16
C ARG A 23 -5.85 -4.10 -14.72
N ILE A 24 -4.77 -3.48 -14.27
CA ILE A 24 -4.32 -2.18 -14.78
C ILE A 24 -3.86 -2.28 -16.23
N GLU A 25 -3.08 -3.31 -16.56
CA GLU A 25 -2.66 -3.62 -17.93
C GLU A 25 -3.87 -3.78 -18.85
N PHE A 26 -4.85 -4.60 -18.46
CA PHE A 26 -6.08 -4.78 -19.20
C PHE A 26 -6.93 -3.50 -19.29
N GLY A 27 -6.92 -2.69 -18.23
CA GLY A 27 -7.59 -1.40 -18.17
C GLY A 27 -6.99 -0.32 -19.08
N ARG A 28 -5.83 -0.56 -19.70
CA ARG A 28 -5.26 0.32 -20.74
C ARG A 28 -5.89 0.10 -22.12
N LEU A 29 -6.66 -0.97 -22.32
CA LEU A 29 -7.36 -1.22 -23.57
C LEU A 29 -8.45 -0.16 -23.81
N PRO A 30 -8.65 0.29 -25.06
CA PRO A 30 -9.67 1.29 -25.39
C PRO A 30 -11.06 0.92 -24.85
N GLY A 31 -11.73 1.89 -24.23
CA GLY A 31 -13.11 1.73 -23.74
C GLY A 31 -13.25 1.00 -22.40
N ARG A 32 -12.15 0.57 -21.77
CA ARG A 32 -12.16 -0.01 -20.42
C ARG A 32 -11.41 0.92 -19.48
N ARG A 33 -11.91 1.09 -18.26
CA ARG A 33 -11.20 1.81 -17.20
C ARG A 33 -11.38 1.05 -15.90
N PHE A 34 -10.26 0.79 -15.25
CA PHE A 34 -10.23 0.26 -13.91
C PHE A 34 -9.78 1.42 -13.01
N ASP A 35 -10.71 1.96 -12.23
CA ASP A 35 -10.47 3.13 -11.39
C ASP A 35 -9.70 2.77 -10.12
N GLU A 36 -9.14 3.78 -9.46
CA GLU A 36 -8.31 3.62 -8.26
C GLU A 36 -9.11 3.00 -7.10
N ALA A 37 -10.36 3.44 -6.92
CA ALA A 37 -11.26 2.93 -5.88
C ALA A 37 -11.54 1.43 -6.08
N SER A 38 -11.88 0.98 -7.29
CA SER A 38 -12.12 -0.44 -7.56
C SER A 38 -10.87 -1.29 -7.33
N VAL A 39 -9.67 -0.78 -7.65
CA VAL A 39 -8.42 -1.51 -7.33
C VAL A 39 -8.29 -1.68 -5.83
N THR A 40 -8.44 -0.59 -5.07
CA THR A 40 -8.35 -0.63 -3.61
C THR A 40 -9.37 -1.60 -3.01
N ASP A 41 -10.64 -1.53 -3.41
CA ASP A 41 -11.68 -2.42 -2.88
C ASP A 41 -11.37 -3.90 -3.16
N ASN A 42 -10.99 -4.24 -4.40
CA ASN A 42 -10.64 -5.62 -4.76
C ASN A 42 -9.41 -6.12 -3.97
N LEU A 43 -8.42 -5.26 -3.79
CA LEU A 43 -7.18 -5.56 -3.07
C LEU A 43 -7.47 -5.81 -1.59
N LEU A 44 -8.20 -4.90 -0.93
CA LEU A 44 -8.52 -5.02 0.50
C LEU A 44 -9.40 -6.25 0.77
N PHE A 45 -10.39 -6.50 -0.09
CA PHE A 45 -11.23 -7.70 0.00
C PHE A 45 -10.41 -8.98 -0.12
N THR A 46 -9.48 -9.03 -1.09
CA THR A 46 -8.60 -10.19 -1.30
C THR A 46 -7.75 -10.47 -0.07
N LEU A 47 -7.12 -9.43 0.50
CA LEU A 47 -6.27 -9.57 1.68
C LEU A 47 -7.06 -9.97 2.92
N GLN A 48 -8.21 -9.34 3.18
CA GLN A 48 -9.06 -9.69 4.32
C GLN A 48 -9.52 -11.15 4.25
N ASN A 49 -9.82 -11.65 3.06
CA ASN A 49 -10.23 -13.05 2.89
C ASN A 49 -9.06 -14.05 3.04
N GLN A 50 -7.84 -13.65 2.69
CA GLN A 50 -6.66 -14.53 2.71
C GLN A 50 -5.85 -14.47 4.01
N VAL A 51 -5.96 -13.38 4.78
CA VAL A 51 -5.14 -13.13 5.97
C VAL A 51 -6.04 -12.84 7.17
N PRO A 52 -6.52 -13.89 7.86
CA PRO A 52 -7.23 -13.74 9.12
C PRO A 52 -6.40 -12.93 10.13
N GLY A 53 -7.05 -11.99 10.82
CA GLY A 53 -6.39 -11.15 11.82
C GLY A 53 -5.75 -9.86 11.28
N LEU A 54 -5.71 -9.63 9.96
CA LEU A 54 -5.34 -8.34 9.41
C LEU A 54 -6.47 -7.32 9.63
N LEU A 55 -6.26 -6.36 10.53
CA LEU A 55 -7.22 -5.28 10.76
C LEU A 55 -7.03 -4.19 9.71
N THR A 56 -8.06 -3.99 8.88
CA THR A 56 -8.07 -3.00 7.80
C THR A 56 -9.20 -2.03 8.01
N TYR A 57 -8.91 -0.73 8.10
CA TYR A 57 -9.92 0.33 8.14
C TYR A 57 -9.84 1.14 6.85
N GLN A 58 -10.88 1.06 6.02
CA GLN A 58 -10.97 1.84 4.79
C GLN A 58 -11.64 3.19 5.07
N SER A 59 -11.00 4.27 4.63
CA SER A 59 -11.54 5.62 4.79
C SER A 59 -12.63 5.87 3.75
N ASN A 60 -13.72 6.50 4.17
CA ASN A 60 -14.64 7.15 3.23
C ASN A 60 -14.10 8.52 2.78
N GLN A 61 -14.77 9.16 1.82
CA GLN A 61 -14.33 10.45 1.26
C GLN A 61 -14.13 11.57 2.31
N VAL A 62 -14.94 11.60 3.37
CA VAL A 62 -14.82 12.61 4.42
C VAL A 62 -13.60 12.31 5.29
N GLN A 63 -13.39 11.05 5.63
CA GLN A 63 -12.24 10.59 6.40
C GLN A 63 -10.94 10.78 5.62
N GLU A 64 -10.92 10.41 4.34
CA GLU A 64 -9.76 10.56 3.44
C GLU A 64 -9.32 12.02 3.32
N ARG A 65 -10.28 12.96 3.26
CA ARG A 65 -9.95 14.40 3.27
C ARG A 65 -9.21 14.83 4.54
N ASN A 66 -9.57 14.24 5.67
CA ASN A 66 -9.05 14.60 6.99
C ASN A 66 -7.74 13.86 7.32
N SER A 67 -7.62 12.60 6.89
CA SER A 67 -6.47 11.74 7.18
C SER A 67 -5.42 11.75 6.07
N GLY A 68 -5.82 12.05 4.83
CA GLY A 68 -5.00 11.85 3.62
C GLY A 68 -4.81 10.38 3.23
N ALA A 69 -5.41 9.43 3.96
CA ALA A 69 -5.24 8.00 3.77
C ALA A 69 -6.47 7.38 3.12
N ASP A 70 -6.26 6.49 2.15
CA ASP A 70 -7.29 5.64 1.56
C ASP A 70 -7.67 4.51 2.53
N TRP A 71 -6.70 3.94 3.26
CA TRP A 71 -6.95 2.99 4.33
C TRP A 71 -5.84 2.97 5.39
N GLU A 72 -6.13 2.29 6.50
CA GLU A 72 -5.17 1.96 7.55
C GLU A 72 -5.05 0.44 7.70
N TRP A 73 -3.83 -0.03 7.93
CA TRP A 73 -3.57 -1.36 8.47
C TRP A 73 -3.09 -1.27 9.91
N TRP A 74 -3.68 -2.08 10.76
CA TRP A 74 -3.27 -2.27 12.14
C TRP A 74 -2.75 -3.70 12.29
N ILE A 75 -1.45 -3.79 12.58
CA ILE A 75 -0.71 -5.06 12.57
C ILE A 75 -0.06 -5.27 13.94
N GLY A 76 -0.41 -6.38 14.59
CA GLY A 76 0.10 -6.71 15.92
C GLY A 76 -0.92 -7.49 16.73
N ASP A 77 -0.80 -7.40 18.05
CA ASP A 77 -1.74 -7.93 19.02
C ASP A 77 -1.62 -7.18 20.36
N ASP A 78 -2.52 -7.49 21.30
CA ASP A 78 -2.60 -6.78 22.59
C ASP A 78 -1.40 -7.05 23.52
N GLN A 79 -0.60 -8.10 23.26
CA GLN A 79 0.60 -8.41 24.03
C GLN A 79 1.85 -7.77 23.43
N ALA A 80 1.98 -7.81 22.11
CA ALA A 80 3.13 -7.28 21.37
C ALA A 80 3.00 -5.77 21.08
N GLY A 81 1.79 -5.23 21.18
CA GLY A 81 1.43 -3.89 20.73
C GLY A 81 1.12 -3.86 19.24
N TRP A 82 0.43 -2.80 18.82
CA TRP A 82 -0.03 -2.57 17.46
C TRP A 82 0.82 -1.52 16.74
N VAL A 83 1.13 -1.81 15.47
CA VAL A 83 1.77 -0.90 14.52
C VAL A 83 0.73 -0.47 13.49
N CYS A 84 0.66 0.83 13.20
CA CYS A 84 -0.27 1.39 12.24
C CYS A 84 0.45 1.82 10.96
N LEU A 85 -0.08 1.41 9.80
CA LEU A 85 0.31 1.92 8.50
C LEU A 85 -0.88 2.67 7.92
N ARG A 86 -0.73 3.98 7.73
CA ARG A 86 -1.67 4.79 6.95
C ARG A 86 -1.21 4.82 5.52
N ILE A 87 -2.09 4.38 4.62
CA ILE A 87 -1.73 4.15 3.23
C ILE A 87 -2.58 5.03 2.32
N GLN A 88 -1.90 5.69 1.39
CA GLN A 88 -2.49 6.42 0.29
C GLN A 88 -2.16 5.72 -1.02
N ALA A 89 -3.18 5.29 -1.74
CA ALA A 89 -3.05 4.69 -3.05
C ALA A 89 -2.98 5.74 -4.14
N LYS A 90 -2.17 5.46 -5.18
CA LYS A 90 -2.19 6.19 -6.44
C LYS A 90 -2.01 5.26 -7.62
N ARG A 91 -2.92 5.34 -8.59
CA ARG A 91 -2.86 4.56 -9.83
C ARG A 91 -1.98 5.25 -10.87
N VAL A 92 -1.28 4.45 -11.66
CA VAL A 92 -0.64 4.95 -12.88
C VAL A 92 -1.65 5.26 -13.99
N TYR A 93 -1.36 6.29 -14.75
CA TYR A 93 -2.12 6.66 -15.95
C TYR A 93 -1.44 6.22 -17.25
N GLU A 94 -2.18 6.35 -18.34
CA GLU A 94 -1.78 5.93 -19.68
C GLU A 94 -0.55 6.72 -20.17
N ASP A 95 -0.36 7.94 -19.68
CA ASP A 95 0.81 8.80 -19.89
C ASP A 95 2.02 8.43 -19.01
N ASN A 96 1.92 7.33 -18.25
CA ASN A 96 2.92 6.83 -17.32
C ASN A 96 3.34 7.86 -16.26
N THR A 97 2.34 8.54 -15.71
CA THR A 97 2.50 9.41 -14.56
C THR A 97 1.61 9.00 -13.41
N TYR A 98 2.02 9.35 -12.19
CA TYR A 98 1.17 9.35 -11.00
C TYR A 98 0.53 10.73 -10.81
N ARG A 99 -0.17 11.23 -11.83
CA ARG A 99 -0.69 12.62 -11.84
C ARG A 99 -1.63 12.95 -10.67
N MET A 100 -2.19 11.97 -9.98
CA MET A 100 -3.03 12.18 -8.79
C MET A 100 -2.21 12.53 -7.54
N LEU A 101 -0.88 12.47 -7.58
CA LEU A 101 -0.02 13.00 -6.52
C LEU A 101 -0.12 14.53 -6.37
N LYS A 102 -0.64 15.24 -7.40
CA LYS A 102 -0.91 16.68 -7.32
C LYS A 102 -2.23 17.02 -6.61
N HIS A 103 -2.95 16.03 -6.10
CA HIS A 103 -4.25 16.27 -5.48
C HIS A 103 -4.09 17.19 -4.26
N PRO A 104 -4.88 18.27 -4.15
CA PRO A 104 -4.78 19.20 -3.04
C PRO A 104 -5.11 18.52 -1.72
N GLY A 105 -4.39 18.91 -0.68
CA GLY A 105 -4.63 18.50 0.71
C GLY A 105 -5.64 19.41 1.41
N ALA A 106 -5.69 19.31 2.74
CA ALA A 106 -6.63 20.10 3.55
C ALA A 106 -6.19 21.55 3.78
N GLY A 107 -4.91 21.88 3.55
CA GLY A 107 -4.35 23.22 3.69
C GLY A 107 -4.18 23.93 2.35
N GLU A 108 -4.13 25.27 2.40
CA GLU A 108 -3.75 26.11 1.26
C GLU A 108 -2.33 25.72 0.79
N ASP A 109 -2.17 25.47 -0.51
CA ASP A 109 -0.93 24.99 -1.15
C ASP A 109 -0.33 23.67 -0.61
N ALA A 110 -1.09 22.91 0.20
CA ALA A 110 -0.69 21.58 0.65
C ALA A 110 -1.16 20.51 -0.33
N PHE A 111 -0.40 19.43 -0.47
CA PHE A 111 -0.84 18.22 -1.16
C PHE A 111 -1.46 17.21 -0.20
N GLN A 112 -2.23 16.26 -0.72
CA GLN A 112 -2.87 15.23 0.09
C GLN A 112 -1.87 14.42 0.93
N TYR A 113 -0.64 14.22 0.43
CA TYR A 113 0.43 13.56 1.19
C TYR A 113 0.90 14.37 2.41
N ASP A 114 0.76 15.69 2.43
CA ASP A 114 1.07 16.51 3.60
C ASP A 114 0.05 16.27 4.72
N THR A 115 -1.24 16.06 4.37
CA THR A 115 -2.27 15.65 5.34
C THR A 115 -1.94 14.28 5.93
N LEU A 116 -1.56 13.32 5.09
CA LEU A 116 -1.16 11.98 5.51
C LEU A 116 0.01 12.00 6.50
N LEU A 117 1.05 12.78 6.19
CA LEU A 117 2.24 12.90 7.04
C LEU A 117 1.92 13.53 8.40
N LYS A 118 1.05 14.55 8.45
CA LYS A 118 0.63 15.19 9.72
C LYS A 118 -0.08 14.23 10.67
N GLY A 119 -0.74 13.21 10.12
CA GLY A 119 -1.45 12.19 10.90
C GLY A 119 -0.57 11.02 11.36
N CYS A 120 0.72 11.00 11.03
CA CYS A 120 1.62 9.89 11.32
C CYS A 120 2.78 10.36 12.21
N ASP A 121 3.18 9.49 13.14
CA ASP A 121 4.29 9.71 14.05
C ASP A 121 5.06 8.38 14.19
N PRO A 122 6.25 8.27 13.57
CA PRO A 122 7.12 7.11 13.72
C PRO A 122 7.48 6.78 15.17
N ASP A 123 7.52 7.77 16.07
CA ASP A 123 7.78 7.55 17.50
C ASP A 123 6.56 6.98 18.24
N GLN A 124 5.41 6.86 17.54
CA GLN A 124 4.20 6.16 18.00
C GLN A 124 3.88 4.93 17.14
N ALA A 125 4.86 4.43 16.37
CA ALA A 125 4.70 3.32 15.43
C ALA A 125 3.53 3.54 14.43
N ARG A 126 3.31 4.80 14.02
CA ARG A 126 2.31 5.21 13.02
C ARG A 126 3.01 5.71 11.78
N TYR A 127 2.97 4.94 10.70
CA TYR A 127 3.77 5.20 9.51
C TYR A 127 2.92 5.62 8.32
N ALA A 128 3.43 6.59 7.55
CA ALA A 128 2.81 7.08 6.33
C ALA A 128 3.47 6.43 5.09
N PHE A 129 2.67 5.73 4.30
CA PHE A 129 3.13 5.11 3.05
C PHE A 129 2.23 5.46 1.87
N HIS A 130 2.83 5.47 0.68
CA HIS A 130 2.10 5.40 -0.57
C HIS A 130 2.18 3.98 -1.14
N VAL A 131 1.08 3.54 -1.74
CA VAL A 131 1.04 2.35 -2.59
C VAL A 131 0.68 2.77 -4.02
N PHE A 132 1.57 2.46 -4.97
CA PHE A 132 1.33 2.71 -6.38
C PHE A 132 0.75 1.47 -7.06
N TYR A 133 -0.38 1.67 -7.75
CA TYR A 133 -0.97 0.64 -8.61
C TYR A 133 -0.41 0.75 -10.01
N ASN A 134 0.25 -0.30 -10.47
CA ASN A 134 1.00 -0.34 -11.72
C ASN A 134 0.53 -1.48 -12.61
N GLY A 135 0.71 -1.34 -13.92
CA GLY A 135 0.44 -2.39 -14.89
C GLY A 135 0.65 -1.90 -16.32
N TRP A 136 1.37 -2.68 -17.10
CA TRP A 136 1.75 -2.37 -18.48
C TRP A 136 2.03 -3.66 -19.25
N PRO A 137 1.96 -3.60 -20.58
CA PRO A 137 2.33 -4.72 -21.44
C PRO A 137 3.71 -5.28 -21.13
N GLU A 138 3.84 -6.59 -21.29
CA GLU A 138 5.14 -7.26 -21.31
C GLU A 138 6.09 -6.58 -22.31
N GLY A 139 7.38 -6.55 -21.98
CA GLY A 139 8.39 -5.84 -22.76
C GLY A 139 8.51 -4.34 -22.50
N THR A 140 7.58 -3.72 -21.74
CA THR A 140 7.65 -2.27 -21.44
C THR A 140 9.01 -1.89 -20.85
N PHE A 141 9.54 -2.66 -19.89
CA PHE A 141 10.84 -2.41 -19.25
C PHE A 141 12.00 -3.22 -19.85
N GLU A 142 11.90 -3.67 -21.09
CA GLU A 142 13.05 -4.33 -21.72
C GLU A 142 14.21 -3.35 -21.93
N GLU A 143 15.42 -3.89 -21.92
CA GLU A 143 16.63 -3.10 -22.16
C GLU A 143 16.57 -2.43 -23.54
N GLY A 144 16.87 -1.14 -23.60
CA GLY A 144 16.79 -0.35 -24.83
C GLY A 144 15.42 0.29 -25.10
N THR A 145 14.38 0.03 -24.30
CA THR A 145 13.16 0.82 -24.37
C THR A 145 13.32 2.16 -23.64
N TYR A 146 12.49 3.15 -23.95
CA TYR A 146 12.41 4.41 -23.19
C TYR A 146 12.08 4.20 -21.70
N TRP A 147 11.44 3.07 -21.39
CA TRP A 147 11.08 2.64 -20.05
C TRP A 147 12.01 1.56 -19.51
N ALA A 148 13.09 1.21 -20.23
CA ALA A 148 14.14 0.32 -19.73
C ALA A 148 14.51 0.82 -18.34
N PRO A 149 14.60 -0.07 -17.34
CA PRO A 149 14.44 0.29 -15.94
C PRO A 149 15.34 1.49 -15.60
N PRO A 150 14.76 2.65 -15.29
CA PRO A 150 15.52 3.76 -14.72
C PRO A 150 15.81 3.52 -13.25
N ALA A 151 15.24 2.46 -12.68
CA ALA A 151 15.53 1.97 -11.37
C ALA A 151 16.67 0.96 -11.48
N GLN A 152 17.81 1.26 -10.86
CA GLN A 152 18.61 0.18 -10.29
C GLN A 152 17.63 -0.74 -9.57
N TRP A 153 17.63 -2.03 -9.92
CA TRP A 153 16.66 -2.98 -9.40
C TRP A 153 16.87 -3.13 -7.90
N ASN A 154 16.15 -2.29 -7.21
CA ASN A 154 16.29 -1.97 -5.80
C ASN A 154 15.64 -3.05 -4.92
N ALA A 155 14.84 -3.92 -5.55
CA ALA A 155 14.28 -5.11 -4.93
C ALA A 155 15.29 -6.27 -4.83
N CYS A 156 16.39 -6.33 -5.59
CA CYS A 156 17.36 -7.40 -5.39
C CYS A 156 18.25 -7.12 -4.18
N PRO A 157 18.24 -7.98 -3.15
CA PRO A 157 19.19 -7.85 -2.05
C PRO A 157 20.66 -7.91 -2.50
N GLY A 158 20.94 -8.69 -3.55
CA GLY A 158 22.27 -8.89 -4.13
C GLY A 158 22.67 -7.89 -5.20
N LEU A 159 21.87 -6.83 -5.44
CA LEU A 159 22.10 -5.84 -6.51
C LEU A 159 22.16 -6.43 -7.93
N SER A 160 21.70 -7.66 -8.14
CA SER A 160 21.59 -8.28 -9.46
C SER A 160 20.62 -7.51 -10.35
N SER A 161 20.86 -7.55 -11.65
CA SER A 161 19.96 -6.95 -12.63
C SER A 161 18.57 -7.59 -12.55
N TYR A 162 17.56 -6.90 -13.11
CA TYR A 162 16.21 -7.44 -13.21
C TYR A 162 16.14 -8.80 -13.95
N LYS A 163 17.01 -9.04 -14.94
CA LYS A 163 17.06 -10.30 -15.70
C LYS A 163 17.66 -11.45 -14.87
N ASP A 164 18.54 -11.11 -13.93
CA ASP A 164 19.33 -12.08 -13.14
C ASP A 164 18.75 -12.31 -11.74
N CYS A 165 17.87 -11.41 -11.26
CA CYS A 165 17.24 -11.53 -9.96
C CYS A 165 15.92 -12.30 -10.06
N LYS A 166 15.87 -13.48 -9.45
CA LYS A 166 14.64 -14.29 -9.37
C LYS A 166 13.82 -14.06 -8.09
N HIS A 167 14.23 -13.13 -7.23
CA HIS A 167 13.52 -12.82 -5.99
C HIS A 167 12.19 -12.06 -6.22
N ALA A 168 12.06 -11.36 -7.36
CA ALA A 168 10.81 -10.74 -7.78
C ALA A 168 10.73 -10.61 -9.32
N GLU A 169 9.55 -10.85 -9.87
CA GLU A 169 9.17 -10.46 -11.24
C GLU A 169 8.49 -9.06 -11.26
N PRO A 170 8.33 -8.41 -12.44
CA PRO A 170 7.79 -7.05 -12.54
C PRO A 170 6.40 -6.93 -11.97
N ARG A 171 5.59 -7.99 -12.10
CA ARG A 171 4.19 -7.97 -11.69
C ARG A 171 4.03 -7.80 -10.17
N HIS A 172 5.07 -8.05 -9.38
CA HIS A 172 5.06 -7.70 -7.96
C HIS A 172 5.08 -6.20 -7.67
N TYR A 173 5.52 -5.39 -8.64
CA TYR A 173 5.35 -3.94 -8.60
C TYR A 173 3.93 -3.51 -8.96
N GLY A 174 3.00 -4.44 -9.27
CA GLY A 174 1.59 -4.13 -9.44
C GLY A 174 1.02 -3.37 -8.23
N CYS A 175 1.55 -3.66 -7.05
CA CYS A 175 1.49 -2.79 -5.87
C CYS A 175 2.92 -2.48 -5.40
N ALA A 176 3.37 -1.25 -5.62
CA ALA A 176 4.68 -0.80 -5.17
C ALA A 176 4.54 0.13 -3.96
N ILE A 177 5.28 -0.12 -2.88
CA ILE A 177 5.24 0.71 -1.67
C ILE A 177 6.44 1.65 -1.60
N ILE A 178 6.21 2.85 -1.08
CA ILE A 178 7.24 3.86 -0.80
C ILE A 178 6.82 4.68 0.42
N SER A 179 7.78 5.16 1.21
CA SER A 179 7.46 6.09 2.30
C SER A 179 6.85 7.38 1.74
N SER A 180 5.83 7.92 2.40
CA SER A 180 5.25 9.21 2.01
C SER A 180 6.23 10.37 2.18
N TYR A 181 7.25 10.23 3.04
CA TYR A 181 8.34 11.20 3.16
C TYR A 181 9.19 11.23 1.89
N ASP A 182 9.48 10.07 1.30
CA ASP A 182 10.19 9.99 0.02
C ASP A 182 9.34 10.53 -1.12
N VAL A 183 8.03 10.27 -1.14
CA VAL A 183 7.10 10.87 -2.12
C VAL A 183 7.13 12.39 -2.04
N LYS A 184 7.07 12.96 -0.83
CA LYS A 184 7.19 14.40 -0.61
C LYS A 184 8.53 14.94 -1.11
N LYS A 185 9.65 14.33 -0.68
CA LYS A 185 11.00 14.72 -1.10
C LYS A 185 11.17 14.70 -2.62
N LEU A 186 10.71 13.63 -3.26
CA LEU A 186 10.73 13.50 -4.71
C LEU A 186 9.86 14.56 -5.37
N SER A 187 8.63 14.74 -4.88
CA SER A 187 7.70 15.75 -5.39
C SER A 187 8.29 17.17 -5.29
N ASP A 188 8.82 17.54 -4.13
CA ASP A 188 9.30 18.90 -3.81
C ASP A 188 10.67 19.20 -4.45
N GLY A 189 11.48 18.19 -4.76
CA GLY A 189 12.81 18.37 -5.37
C GLY A 189 12.81 18.91 -6.81
N ASP A 190 11.66 18.90 -7.51
CA ASP A 190 11.54 19.24 -8.94
C ASP A 190 10.76 20.55 -9.20
N ILE A 191 10.94 21.58 -8.36
CA ILE A 191 10.28 22.89 -8.56
C ILE A 191 10.70 23.55 -9.89
N VAL A 192 11.87 23.19 -10.44
CA VAL A 192 12.49 23.86 -11.60
C VAL A 192 12.16 23.17 -12.96
N GLY A 193 11.38 22.09 -12.97
CA GLY A 193 11.05 21.33 -14.19
C GLY A 193 9.58 21.45 -14.66
N PRO A 194 9.25 21.00 -15.88
CA PRO A 194 7.85 20.89 -16.31
C PRO A 194 7.04 19.99 -15.37
N THR A 195 5.84 20.42 -14.97
CA THR A 195 4.97 19.68 -14.02
C THR A 195 4.72 18.22 -14.41
N ALA A 196 4.71 17.92 -15.71
CA ALA A 196 4.55 16.54 -16.21
C ALA A 196 5.78 15.65 -15.92
N ALA A 197 6.99 16.21 -15.84
CA ALA A 197 8.19 15.47 -15.47
C ALA A 197 8.21 15.11 -13.97
N ARG A 198 7.64 15.98 -13.12
CA ARG A 198 7.58 15.82 -11.66
C ARG A 198 6.93 14.49 -11.23
N PHE A 199 5.92 14.03 -11.96
CA PHE A 199 5.08 12.88 -11.61
C PHE A 199 5.36 11.60 -12.43
N ARG A 200 6.49 11.53 -13.15
CA ARG A 200 6.85 10.37 -13.95
C ARG A 200 7.06 9.12 -13.09
N VAL A 201 6.55 7.98 -13.56
CA VAL A 201 6.61 6.71 -12.82
C VAL A 201 8.04 6.30 -12.48
N GLN A 202 8.97 6.53 -13.42
CA GLN A 202 10.40 6.22 -13.29
C GLN A 202 10.99 6.70 -11.97
N LYS A 203 10.68 7.95 -11.62
CA LYS A 203 11.24 8.67 -10.47
C LYS A 203 10.81 8.07 -9.13
N TYR A 204 9.54 7.65 -9.04
CA TYR A 204 9.00 7.09 -7.80
C TYR A 204 9.29 5.59 -7.72
N LEU A 205 9.18 4.86 -8.83
CA LEU A 205 9.49 3.43 -8.85
C LEU A 205 10.97 3.14 -8.58
N SER A 206 11.89 4.05 -8.91
CA SER A 206 13.29 3.92 -8.50
C SER A 206 13.50 4.00 -6.99
N ALA A 207 12.55 4.55 -6.23
CA ALA A 207 12.62 4.60 -4.77
C ALA A 207 11.64 3.61 -4.09
N ALA A 208 10.69 3.06 -4.84
CA ALA A 208 9.70 2.12 -4.36
C ALA A 208 10.18 0.65 -4.43
N LEU A 209 9.45 -0.21 -3.75
CA LEU A 209 9.68 -1.66 -3.67
C LEU A 209 8.39 -2.42 -3.93
N PRO A 210 8.44 -3.73 -4.26
CA PRO A 210 7.27 -4.59 -4.09
C PRO A 210 6.73 -4.43 -2.67
N TRP A 211 5.44 -4.16 -2.54
CA TRP A 211 4.86 -3.79 -1.25
C TRP A 211 5.01 -4.84 -0.14
N SER A 212 5.07 -6.12 -0.49
CA SER A 212 5.29 -7.22 0.45
C SER A 212 6.68 -7.16 1.11
N TYR A 213 7.63 -6.44 0.49
CA TYR A 213 8.98 -6.26 1.04
C TYR A 213 9.01 -5.28 2.21
N ALA A 214 7.95 -4.49 2.44
CA ALA A 214 7.81 -3.66 3.63
C ALA A 214 7.82 -4.46 4.93
N PHE A 215 7.55 -5.77 4.86
CA PHE A 215 7.53 -6.68 6.01
C PHE A 215 8.74 -7.62 6.06
N GLY A 216 9.75 -7.36 5.22
CA GLY A 216 11.04 -8.04 5.18
C GLY A 216 11.38 -8.49 3.78
N PHE A 217 12.67 -8.60 3.45
CA PHE A 217 13.09 -9.00 2.12
C PHE A 217 13.27 -10.53 2.01
N PRO A 218 13.30 -11.05 0.78
CA PRO A 218 13.89 -12.33 0.51
C PRO A 218 15.28 -12.46 1.13
N PRO A 219 15.62 -13.62 1.72
CA PRO A 219 16.99 -13.88 2.11
C PRO A 219 17.91 -13.80 0.90
N TRP A 220 19.05 -13.15 1.04
CA TRP A 220 20.15 -13.29 0.10
C TRP A 220 21.01 -14.48 0.52
N ASP A 221 20.95 -15.57 -0.23
CA ASP A 221 21.87 -16.69 -0.03
C ASP A 221 22.35 -17.21 -1.39
N PRO A 222 23.61 -16.96 -1.78
CA PRO A 222 24.15 -17.42 -3.05
C PRO A 222 24.30 -18.95 -3.14
N LYS A 223 24.08 -19.70 -2.04
CA LYS A 223 24.24 -21.16 -1.95
C LYS A 223 22.95 -21.93 -1.71
N ARG A 224 21.82 -21.27 -1.39
CA ARG A 224 20.52 -21.95 -1.19
C ARG A 224 19.64 -21.87 -2.43
N GLU A 225 18.74 -22.85 -2.55
CA GLU A 225 17.58 -22.72 -3.44
C GLU A 225 16.84 -21.41 -3.13
N GLU A 226 16.49 -20.68 -4.19
CA GLU A 226 15.91 -19.34 -4.14
C GLU A 226 14.56 -19.36 -3.40
N GLN A 227 14.59 -19.06 -2.11
CA GLN A 227 13.38 -18.83 -1.34
C GLN A 227 13.06 -17.35 -1.35
N ARG A 228 11.90 -17.01 -1.90
CA ARG A 228 11.41 -15.63 -1.90
C ARG A 228 11.19 -15.06 -0.49
N TRP A 229 10.91 -15.90 0.49
CA TRP A 229 10.54 -15.50 1.84
C TRP A 229 11.38 -16.24 2.87
N HIS A 230 11.93 -15.50 3.84
CA HIS A 230 12.79 -16.12 4.85
C HIS A 230 11.98 -17.09 5.73
N PRO A 231 12.48 -18.32 6.00
CA PRO A 231 11.81 -19.28 6.90
C PRO A 231 11.50 -18.78 8.32
N ARG A 232 12.12 -17.67 8.74
CA ARG A 232 11.99 -17.08 10.08
C ARG A 232 10.92 -16.00 10.15
N LEU A 233 10.18 -15.73 9.06
CA LEU A 233 9.11 -14.72 9.04
C LEU A 233 8.02 -14.98 10.09
N ASN A 234 7.80 -16.24 10.48
CA ASN A 234 6.78 -16.63 11.45
C ASN A 234 7.35 -16.87 12.87
N ARG A 235 8.51 -16.31 13.20
CA ARG A 235 9.00 -16.35 14.59
C ARG A 235 8.15 -15.42 15.47
N GLY A 236 8.15 -15.66 16.79
CA GLY A 236 7.35 -14.89 17.76
C GLY A 236 7.70 -13.39 17.86
N ASP A 237 8.78 -12.95 17.22
CA ASP A 237 9.25 -11.55 17.14
C ASP A 237 8.83 -10.85 15.84
N TRP A 238 7.88 -11.40 15.08
CA TRP A 238 7.50 -10.86 13.77
C TRP A 238 6.97 -9.41 13.82
N VAL A 239 6.31 -8.99 14.92
CA VAL A 239 5.87 -7.60 15.12
C VAL A 239 7.07 -6.65 15.30
N ASP A 240 8.12 -7.07 16.00
CA ASP A 240 9.39 -6.33 16.09
C ASP A 240 10.01 -6.15 14.71
N ARG A 241 10.03 -7.20 13.92
CA ARG A 241 10.53 -7.14 12.56
C ARG A 241 9.75 -6.17 11.67
N ILE A 242 8.42 -6.21 11.72
CA ILE A 242 7.59 -5.26 10.97
C ILE A 242 7.87 -3.84 11.42
N HIS A 243 7.82 -3.60 12.73
CA HIS A 243 8.07 -2.29 13.31
C HIS A 243 9.43 -1.72 12.85
N GLY A 244 10.51 -2.49 13.03
CA GLY A 244 11.86 -2.08 12.64
C GLY A 244 12.01 -1.86 11.12
N THR A 245 11.38 -2.69 10.28
CA THR A 245 11.47 -2.53 8.82
C THR A 245 10.75 -1.26 8.35
N LEU A 246 9.56 -0.98 8.90
CA LEU A 246 8.80 0.23 8.58
C LEU A 246 9.46 1.49 9.10
N ASP A 247 10.06 1.45 10.28
CA ASP A 247 10.84 2.56 10.84
C ASP A 247 12.03 2.90 9.93
N VAL A 248 12.79 1.88 9.52
CA VAL A 248 13.92 2.06 8.61
C VAL A 248 13.47 2.60 7.26
N LEU A 249 12.40 2.04 6.68
CA LEU A 249 11.81 2.53 5.42
C LEU A 249 11.39 3.99 5.52
N THR A 250 10.86 4.40 6.67
CA THR A 250 10.36 5.75 6.89
C THR A 250 11.49 6.75 7.12
N ARG A 251 12.47 6.41 7.96
CA ARG A 251 13.54 7.34 8.37
C ARG A 251 14.73 7.37 7.44
N ARG A 252 15.15 6.22 6.91
CA ARG A 252 16.34 6.12 6.04
C ARG A 252 16.00 6.26 4.57
N GLY A 253 14.73 6.04 4.22
CA GLY A 253 14.22 6.17 2.86
C GLY A 253 14.68 5.07 1.91
N GLY A 254 13.80 4.75 0.97
CA GLY A 254 14.09 3.92 -0.19
C GLY A 254 14.52 2.47 0.06
N ALA A 255 14.72 1.80 -1.06
CA ALA A 255 15.12 0.40 -1.13
C ALA A 255 16.42 0.04 -0.43
N ARG A 256 17.34 1.00 -0.32
CA ARG A 256 18.61 0.81 0.37
C ARG A 256 18.40 0.60 1.87
N GLY A 257 17.58 1.44 2.51
CA GLY A 257 17.26 1.27 3.94
C GLY A 257 16.55 -0.06 4.18
N ALA A 258 15.60 -0.39 3.32
CA ALA A 258 14.83 -1.61 3.39
C ALA A 258 15.71 -2.89 3.21
N ARG A 259 16.66 -2.85 2.29
CA ARG A 259 17.69 -3.89 2.11
C ARG A 259 18.59 -3.99 3.34
N ASP A 260 19.08 -2.88 3.85
CA ASP A 260 19.95 -2.86 5.02
C ASP A 260 19.21 -3.42 6.26
N ALA A 261 17.91 -3.11 6.43
CA ALA A 261 17.05 -3.74 7.45
C ALA A 261 16.92 -5.27 7.28
N SER A 262 16.91 -5.75 6.03
CA SER A 262 16.76 -7.16 5.73
C SER A 262 18.02 -8.02 5.84
N GLY A 263 19.21 -7.41 5.83
CA GLY A 263 20.45 -8.11 6.19
C GLY A 263 20.50 -8.46 7.68
N HIS A 264 19.76 -7.70 8.50
CA HIS A 264 19.76 -7.74 9.96
C HIS A 264 18.42 -8.22 10.53
N LEU A 265 17.74 -9.14 9.85
CA LEU A 265 16.43 -9.66 10.26
C LEU A 265 16.49 -10.32 11.66
N GLY A 266 16.11 -9.55 12.68
CA GLY A 266 16.15 -9.92 14.10
C GLY A 266 17.12 -9.10 14.96
N GLU A 267 17.87 -8.17 14.38
CA GLU A 267 18.85 -7.33 15.08
C GLU A 267 18.54 -5.83 15.03
N ILE A 268 17.45 -5.42 14.37
CA ILE A 268 17.02 -4.02 14.37
C ILE A 268 16.55 -3.71 15.79
N PRO A 269 17.21 -2.81 16.54
CA PRO A 269 16.73 -2.41 17.84
C PRO A 269 15.39 -1.71 17.65
N VAL A 270 14.36 -2.20 18.34
CA VAL A 270 13.01 -1.65 18.28
C VAL A 270 12.62 -1.19 19.68
N ASP A 271 12.20 0.06 19.78
CA ASP A 271 11.57 0.56 20.98
C ASP A 271 10.10 0.12 20.98
N ARG A 272 9.76 -0.83 21.86
CA ARG A 272 8.39 -1.37 21.94
C ARG A 272 7.43 -0.39 22.61
N ASP A 273 7.94 0.58 23.37
CA ASP A 273 7.11 1.57 24.07
C ASP A 273 6.47 2.56 23.09
N GLN A 274 6.99 2.63 21.86
CA GLN A 274 6.39 3.38 20.76
C GLN A 274 5.08 2.75 20.25
N ARG A 275 4.81 1.48 20.54
CA ARG A 275 3.61 0.80 20.01
C ARG A 275 2.33 1.21 20.71
N THR A 276 1.25 1.11 19.96
CA THR A 276 -0.09 1.34 20.51
C THR A 276 -0.60 0.05 21.16
N PHE A 277 -0.85 0.06 22.48
CA PHE A 277 -1.47 -1.08 23.19
C PHE A 277 -2.98 -0.93 23.34
N GLU A 278 -3.51 0.28 23.15
CA GLU A 278 -4.94 0.58 23.15
C GLU A 278 -5.35 1.05 21.76
N LEU A 279 -6.10 0.21 21.04
CA LEU A 279 -6.58 0.54 19.71
C LEU A 279 -7.58 1.71 19.74
N PRO A 280 -7.61 2.58 18.71
CA PRO A 280 -8.62 3.62 18.61
C PRO A 280 -10.05 3.03 18.64
N PRO A 281 -11.06 3.74 19.19
CA PRO A 281 -12.42 3.21 19.34
C PRO A 281 -13.05 2.66 18.05
N TYR A 282 -12.74 3.27 16.90
CA TYR A 282 -13.24 2.82 15.60
C TYR A 282 -12.61 1.49 15.16
N ILE A 283 -11.33 1.26 15.47
CA ILE A 283 -10.67 -0.02 15.20
C ILE A 283 -11.16 -1.09 16.18
N GLU A 284 -11.35 -0.75 17.45
CA GLU A 284 -11.95 -1.66 18.44
C GLU A 284 -13.35 -2.10 18.03
N ALA A 285 -14.20 -1.18 17.56
CA ALA A 285 -15.52 -1.49 17.06
C ALA A 285 -15.46 -2.50 15.89
N MET A 286 -14.55 -2.28 14.94
CA MET A 286 -14.34 -3.21 13.83
C MET A 286 -13.84 -4.58 14.27
N ARG A 287 -12.89 -4.61 15.22
CA ARG A 287 -12.34 -5.84 15.77
C ARG A 287 -13.43 -6.70 16.40
N ARG A 288 -14.37 -6.08 17.13
CA ARG A 288 -15.54 -6.75 17.72
C ARG A 288 -16.53 -7.23 16.67
N SER A 289 -16.73 -6.48 15.59
CA SER A 289 -17.62 -6.85 14.48
C SER A 289 -16.99 -7.81 13.48
N THR A 290 -15.77 -8.30 13.73
CA THR A 290 -15.10 -9.32 12.90
C THR A 290 -15.13 -10.70 13.59
N PRO A 291 -16.27 -11.40 13.71
CA PRO A 291 -16.28 -12.84 13.96
C PRO A 291 -16.21 -13.61 12.64
N GLY A 292 -15.48 -14.72 12.64
CA GLY A 292 -15.28 -15.57 11.45
C GLY A 292 -16.61 -15.97 10.80
N ARG A 293 -16.80 -15.54 9.55
CA ARG A 293 -17.86 -15.94 8.59
C ARG A 293 -19.29 -15.89 9.13
N PHE A 294 -20.00 -14.80 8.81
CA PHE A 294 -21.47 -14.68 8.78
C PHE A 294 -22.21 -15.71 9.66
N GLU A 295 -22.40 -15.42 10.94
CA GLU A 295 -23.62 -15.89 11.58
C GLU A 295 -24.77 -15.04 11.01
N PRO A 296 -25.82 -15.64 10.46
CA PRO A 296 -26.99 -14.88 10.03
C PRO A 296 -27.52 -14.14 11.27
N ALA A 297 -27.79 -12.85 11.11
CA ALA A 297 -28.45 -12.05 12.14
C ALA A 297 -29.65 -12.86 12.67
N SER A 298 -29.73 -13.01 13.99
CA SER A 298 -30.93 -13.56 14.63
C SER A 298 -32.14 -12.81 14.10
N GLU A 299 -33.22 -13.52 13.78
CA GLU A 299 -34.43 -12.99 13.11
C GLU A 299 -35.08 -11.79 13.84
N ASP A 300 -34.64 -11.47 15.05
CA ASP A 300 -35.09 -10.32 15.85
C ASP A 300 -34.43 -8.97 15.50
N GLU A 301 -33.42 -8.92 14.61
CA GLU A 301 -32.76 -7.67 14.18
C GLU A 301 -32.87 -7.40 12.66
N ALA A 302 -34.04 -7.64 12.06
CA ALA A 302 -34.33 -7.10 10.74
C ALA A 302 -34.88 -5.66 10.86
N PRO A 303 -34.09 -4.59 10.57
CA PRO A 303 -34.69 -3.28 10.37
C PRO A 303 -35.62 -3.34 9.16
N ALA A 304 -36.84 -2.83 9.34
CA ALA A 304 -37.84 -2.76 8.28
C ALA A 304 -37.22 -2.20 7.00
N ALA A 305 -37.43 -2.91 5.88
CA ALA A 305 -36.92 -2.51 4.58
C ALA A 305 -37.24 -1.03 4.30
N PRO A 306 -36.27 -0.24 3.80
CA PRO A 306 -36.52 1.18 3.53
C PRO A 306 -37.65 1.30 2.51
N GLN A 307 -38.71 2.01 2.90
CA GLN A 307 -39.81 2.32 1.99
C GLN A 307 -39.25 3.10 0.80
N THR A 308 -39.46 2.56 -0.38
CA THR A 308 -39.11 3.20 -1.66
C THR A 308 -39.86 4.52 -1.79
N VAL A 309 -39.20 5.64 -1.51
CA VAL A 309 -39.73 6.97 -1.84
C VAL A 309 -39.47 7.20 -3.32
N ILE A 310 -40.52 7.03 -4.13
CA ILE A 310 -40.52 7.41 -5.54
C ILE A 310 -40.48 8.94 -5.59
N VAL A 311 -39.30 9.52 -5.87
CA VAL A 311 -39.17 10.95 -6.14
C VAL A 311 -39.61 11.21 -7.57
N GLU A 312 -40.81 11.76 -7.75
CA GLU A 312 -41.28 12.23 -9.05
C GLU A 312 -40.34 13.33 -9.59
N ARG A 313 -39.75 13.07 -10.76
CA ARG A 313 -38.88 14.03 -11.46
C ARG A 313 -39.72 15.18 -12.02
N LYS A 314 -39.49 16.41 -11.53
CA LYS A 314 -40.03 17.62 -12.16
C LYS A 314 -39.52 17.76 -13.62
N PRO A 315 -40.39 18.07 -14.59
CA PRO A 315 -40.00 18.22 -15.98
C PRO A 315 -39.12 19.47 -16.21
N LYS A 316 -38.10 19.30 -17.06
CA LYS A 316 -37.17 20.37 -17.47
C LYS A 316 -37.94 21.48 -18.21
N ARG A 317 -37.83 22.72 -17.72
CA ARG A 317 -38.25 23.92 -18.46
C ARG A 317 -37.43 24.05 -19.75
N THR A 318 -38.12 24.03 -20.88
CA THR A 318 -37.57 24.38 -22.20
C THR A 318 -37.27 25.88 -22.26
N ARG A 319 -36.02 26.24 -22.61
CA ARG A 319 -35.66 27.60 -23.02
C ARG A 319 -36.26 27.85 -24.41
N LYS A 320 -37.13 28.87 -24.52
CA LYS A 320 -37.53 29.41 -25.83
C LYS A 320 -36.34 30.18 -26.44
N ARG A 321 -36.20 30.01 -27.76
CA ARG A 321 -35.22 30.67 -28.64
C ARG A 321 -35.39 32.18 -28.66
#